data_AF-A0A8S2W7D0-F1
#
_entry.id   AF-A0A8S2W7D0-F1
#
_cell.length_a   1.000
_cell.length_b   1.000
_cell.length_c   1.000
_cell.angle_alpha   90.00
_cell.angle_beta   90.00
_cell.angle_gamma   90.00
#
_symmetry.space_group_name_H-M   'P 1'
#
loop_
_entity.id
_entity.type
_entity.pdbx_description
1 polymer ?
#
loop_
_entity_poly.entity_id
_entity_poly.type
_entity_poly.pdbx_seq_one_letter_code
_entity_poly.pdbx_strand_id
1 'polypeptide(L)' 'KRTRITHDVIEKMANDGLRTICIAYKDLGNEKQNWDDEDKIVHGLICIAIVGIEDPVRKEVSLFE' A
#
# COMPACT_ATOMS: atom_id res chain seq x y z
N LYS A 1 0.93 0.30 17.47
CA LYS A 1 -0.01 0.44 16.32
C LYS A 1 0.65 0.10 14.99
N ARG A 2 1.79 0.71 14.61
CA ARG A 2 2.52 0.40 13.35
C ARG A 2 2.89 -1.09 13.21
N THR A 3 3.45 -1.71 14.25
CA THR A 3 3.85 -3.13 14.21
C THR A 3 2.69 -4.08 13.90
N ARG A 4 1.49 -3.78 14.40
CA ARG A 4 0.28 -4.58 14.08
C ARG A 4 -0.08 -4.49 12.60
N ILE A 5 0.04 -3.32 12.00
CA ILE A 5 -0.25 -3.15 10.56
C ILE A 5 0.78 -3.93 9.73
N THR A 6 2.06 -3.88 10.10
CA THR A 6 3.12 -4.60 9.39
C THR A 6 2.95 -6.12 9.51
N HIS A 7 2.89 -6.67 10.72
CA HIS A 7 2.80 -8.13 10.92
C HIS A 7 1.40 -8.70 10.66
N ASP A 8 0.35 -8.07 11.19
CA ASP A 8 -0.99 -8.69 11.19
C ASP A 8 -1.72 -8.50 9.86
N VAL A 9 -1.28 -7.55 9.02
CA VAL A 9 -1.93 -7.22 7.74
C VAL A 9 -0.95 -7.39 6.58
N ILE A 10 0.12 -6.59 6.50
CA ILE A 10 1.01 -6.56 5.32
C ILE A 10 1.70 -7.91 5.12
N GLU A 11 2.34 -8.44 6.16
CA GLU A 11 3.07 -9.72 6.07
C GLU A 11 2.13 -10.89 5.77
N LYS A 12 0.94 -10.93 6.37
CA LYS A 12 -0.04 -11.98 6.05
C LYS A 12 -0.47 -11.93 4.59
N MET A 13 -0.85 -10.75 4.10
CA MET A 13 -1.28 -10.59 2.71
C MET A 13 -0.14 -10.89 1.72
N ALA A 14 1.10 -10.53 2.06
CA ALA A 14 2.27 -10.86 1.26
C ALA A 14 2.58 -12.37 1.26
N ASN A 15 2.42 -13.04 2.40
CA ASN A 15 2.59 -14.49 2.51
C ASN A 15 1.53 -15.26 1.69
N ASP A 16 0.33 -14.70 1.55
CA ASP A 16 -0.72 -15.23 0.69
C ASP A 16 -0.49 -14.89 -0.81
N GLY A 17 0.67 -14.32 -1.17
CA GLY A 17 1.03 -14.01 -2.55
C GLY A 17 0.38 -12.76 -3.14
N LEU A 18 -0.30 -11.95 -2.33
CA LEU A 18 -0.95 -10.73 -2.79
C LEU A 18 0.05 -9.58 -2.93
N ARG A 19 -0.14 -8.74 -3.95
CA ARG A 19 0.59 -7.46 -4.05
C ARG A 19 -0.05 -6.46 -3.09
N THR A 20 0.65 -6.14 -2.01
CA THR A 20 0.16 -5.18 -1.01
C THR A 20 0.41 -3.73 -1.44
N ILE A 21 -0.61 -2.88 -1.42
CA ILE A 21 -0.51 -1.44 -1.71
C ILE A 21 -1.13 -0.64 -0.56
N CYS A 22 -0.45 0.44 -0.13
CA CYS A 22 -0.97 1.38 0.87
C CYS A 22 -1.59 2.60 0.16
N ILE A 23 -2.81 2.96 0.55
CA ILE A 23 -3.49 4.17 0.10
C ILE A 23 -3.45 5.16 1.25
N ALA A 24 -2.95 6.36 0.97
CA ALA A 24 -2.83 7.42 1.96
C ALA A 24 -3.24 8.78 1.38
N TYR A 25 -3.66 9.69 2.25
CA TYR A 25 -4.19 11.01 1.89
C TYR A 25 -3.51 12.11 2.68
N LYS A 26 -3.37 13.28 2.06
CA LYS A 26 -2.97 14.53 2.70
C LYS A 26 -3.65 15.68 1.99
N ASP A 27 -4.23 16.57 2.78
CA ASP A 27 -4.68 17.87 2.29
C ASP A 27 -3.47 18.78 2.12
N LEU A 28 -3.27 19.30 0.91
CA LEU A 28 -2.20 20.25 0.59
C LEU A 28 -2.69 21.71 0.69
N GLY A 29 -3.97 21.93 0.97
CA GLY A 29 -4.58 23.25 1.00
C GLY A 29 -4.51 23.97 -0.35
N ASN A 30 -4.74 25.29 -0.32
CA ASN A 30 -4.70 26.15 -1.51
C ASN A 30 -3.33 26.80 -1.75
N GLU A 31 -2.35 26.51 -0.91
CA GLU A 31 -1.02 27.11 -1.02
C GLU A 31 -0.23 26.49 -2.17
N LYS A 32 0.60 27.30 -2.84
CA LYS A 32 1.43 26.82 -3.94
C LYS A 32 2.51 25.87 -3.40
N GLN A 33 2.38 24.60 -3.72
CA GLN A 33 3.34 23.59 -3.35
C GLN A 33 4.57 23.63 -4.26
N ASN A 34 5.74 23.34 -3.69
CA ASN A 34 6.94 23.04 -4.45
C ASN A 34 6.93 21.56 -4.83
N TRP A 35 6.52 21.25 -6.06
CA TRP A 35 6.42 19.87 -6.54
C TRP A 35 7.77 19.20 -6.77
N ASP A 36 8.86 19.98 -6.85
CA ASP A 36 10.22 19.44 -6.96
C ASP A 36 10.75 18.89 -5.62
N ASP A 37 10.11 19.25 -4.50
CA ASP A 37 10.44 18.76 -3.16
C ASP A 37 9.51 17.60 -2.77
N GLU A 38 9.72 16.44 -3.40
CA GLU A 38 8.89 15.26 -3.23
C GLU A 38 8.79 14.81 -1.76
N ASP A 39 9.92 14.83 -1.04
CA ASP A 39 9.98 14.43 0.37
C ASP A 39 8.97 15.20 1.22
N LYS A 40 8.87 16.52 1.02
CA LYS A 40 7.89 17.36 1.73
C LYS A 40 6.46 17.03 1.33
N ILE A 41 6.21 16.68 0.07
CA ILE A 41 4.88 16.32 -0.43
C ILE A 41 4.42 15.00 0.21
N VAL A 42 5.25 13.96 0.16
CA VAL A 42 4.90 12.60 0.61
C VAL A 42 5.03 12.39 2.13
N HIS A 43 5.56 13.37 2.87
CA HIS A 43 5.59 13.32 4.33
C HIS A 43 4.24 13.66 4.97
N GLY A 44 3.94 13.05 6.12
CA GLY A 44 2.76 13.41 6.93
C GLY A 44 1.42 12.94 6.37
N LEU A 45 1.42 11.92 5.52
CA LEU A 45 0.20 11.32 4.98
C LEU A 45 -0.59 10.56 6.05
N ILE A 46 -1.90 10.50 5.87
CA ILE A 46 -2.83 9.69 6.66
C ILE A 46 -3.09 8.39 5.90
N CYS A 47 -2.67 7.26 6.46
CA CYS A 47 -2.97 5.95 5.92
C CYS A 47 -4.48 5.68 6.01
N ILE A 48 -5.13 5.42 4.87
CA ILE A 48 -6.57 5.12 4.78
C ILE A 48 -6.78 3.61 4.76
N ALA A 49 -6.08 2.92 3.87
CA ALA A 49 -6.29 1.50 3.62
C ALA A 49 -5.01 0.81 3.15
N ILE A 50 -4.96 -0.50 3.37
CA ILE A 50 -4.00 -1.41 2.77
C ILE A 50 -4.82 -2.43 1.99
N VAL A 51 -4.49 -2.60 0.72
CA VAL A 51 -5.18 -3.51 -0.19
C VAL A 51 -4.21 -4.57 -0.68
N GLY A 52 -4.74 -5.76 -0.93
CA GLY A 52 -4.01 -6.90 -1.48
C GLY A 52 -4.61 -7.21 -2.84
N ILE A 53 -3.79 -7.14 -3.87
CA ILE A 53 -4.21 -7.38 -5.24
C ILE A 53 -3.71 -8.76 -5.63
N GLU A 54 -4.65 -9.65 -5.95
CA GLU A 54 -4.36 -10.95 -6.50
C GLU A 54 -3.99 -10.80 -7.98
N ASP A 55 -2.86 -11.38 -8.37
CA ASP A 55 -2.44 -11.45 -9.77
C ASP A 55 -3.05 -12.73 -10.37
N PRO A 56 -4.00 -12.64 -11.32
CA PRO A 56 -4.72 -13.80 -11.80
C PRO A 56 -3.76 -14.81 -12.42
N VAL A 57 -3.74 -15.99 -11.82
CA VAL A 57 -2.90 -17.09 -12.26
C VAL A 57 -3.39 -17.61 -13.62
N ARG A 58 -2.46 -17.87 -14.54
CA ARG A 58 -2.81 -18.43 -15.85
C ARG A 58 -3.30 -19.87 -15.70
N LYS A 59 -4.20 -20.30 -16.59
CA LYS A 59 -4.91 -21.59 -16.49
C LYS A 59 -3.99 -22.82 -16.47
N GLU A 60 -2.80 -22.70 -17.07
CA GLU A 60 -1.79 -23.76 -17.13
C GLU A 60 -0.98 -23.93 -15.83
N VAL A 61 -1.10 -23.00 -14.89
CA VAL A 61 -0.41 -23.07 -13.60
C VAL A 61 -1.34 -23.80 -12.61
N SER A 62 -0.82 -24.84 -11.97
CA SER A 62 -1.55 -25.60 -10.96
C SER A 62 -1.89 -24.71 -9.76
N LEU A 63 -3.18 -24.52 -9.51
CA LEU A 63 -3.66 -23.77 -8.33
C LEU A 63 -3.58 -24.58 -7.02
N PHE A 64 -3.10 -25.83 -7.05
CA PHE A 64 -2.99 -26.68 -5.87
C PHE A 64 -1.81 -27.67 -5.99
N GLU A 65 -0.86 -27.54 -5.07
CA GLU A 65 -0.24 -28.63 -4.29
C GLU A 65 -0.14 -28.17 -2.83
#